data_AF-A0A428UMJ6-F1
#
_entry.id   AF-A0A428UMJ6-F1
#
_cell.length_a   1.000
_cell.length_b   1.000
_cell.length_c   1.000
_cell.angle_alpha   90.00
_cell.angle_beta   90.00
_cell.angle_gamma   90.00
#
_symmetry.space_group_name_H-M   'P 1'
#
loop_
_entity.id
_entity.type
_entity.pdbx_description
1 polymer ?
#
loop_
_entity_poly.entity_id
_entity_poly.type
_entity_poly.pdbx_seq_one_letter_code
_entity_poly.pdbx_strand_id
1 'polypeptide(L)'
;MWRHANESNSGLFKPDELSGLQAESKCIFGISKKPSELSSKPLQINAFFKDCNYMILSAPGDRLYWFLFTEMNKTYGKSIARFTKEDERLLAEQHFADRVTESTTFQDIYENRLHTTLVSLADHVFPRWHFQRIITIGDAAHKVHPISAQGGNGAMETAAVLVNTLRHRMENLSTDKNLGDDDIESVFADVQANRFSRAVDAVNQGRRTTAASIKDTFLSRLFVDYFFPRFGQSMIMRLIIKNTETGPVINDLPVPKRYEDAVARHAAKNSESNWMLWSFGSAGVGFFALFMYLTLRWSW
;
A
#
# COMPACT_ATOMS: atom_id res chain seq x y z
N MET A 1 -10.34 5.66 22.49
CA MET A 1 -9.13 6.45 22.77
C MET A 1 -9.44 7.94 22.83
N TRP A 2 -9.75 8.62 21.72
CA TRP A 2 -9.99 10.08 21.69
C TRP A 2 -11.04 10.57 22.67
N ARG A 3 -12.16 9.83 22.82
CA ARG A 3 -13.19 10.14 23.82
C ARG A 3 -12.62 10.25 25.23
N HIS A 4 -11.84 9.25 25.67
CA HIS A 4 -11.20 9.25 26.99
C HIS A 4 -10.20 10.39 27.15
N ALA A 5 -9.42 10.68 26.11
CA ALA A 5 -8.45 11.76 26.13
C ALA A 5 -9.09 13.15 26.19
N ASN A 6 -10.29 13.31 25.63
CA ASN A 6 -11.11 14.52 25.72
C ASN A 6 -11.76 14.64 27.11
N GLU A 7 -12.34 13.54 27.63
CA GLU A 7 -12.92 13.50 28.98
C GLU A 7 -11.88 13.83 30.07
N SER A 8 -10.61 13.47 29.85
CA SER A 8 -9.51 13.78 30.76
C SER A 8 -8.83 15.13 30.53
N ASN A 9 -9.30 15.95 29.59
CA ASN A 9 -8.68 17.24 29.20
C ASN A 9 -7.17 17.15 28.90
N SER A 10 -6.72 16.05 28.28
CA SER A 10 -5.28 15.77 28.10
C SER A 10 -4.56 16.75 27.16
N GLY A 11 -5.27 17.35 26.20
CA GLY A 11 -4.67 18.19 25.15
C GLY A 11 -3.74 17.43 24.17
N LEU A 12 -3.69 16.10 24.25
CA LEU A 12 -2.75 15.26 23.49
C LEU A 12 -3.20 14.94 22.06
N PHE A 13 -4.48 15.15 21.76
CA PHE A 13 -5.09 14.88 20.46
C PHE A 13 -5.70 16.15 19.87
N LYS A 14 -5.79 16.21 18.55
CA LYS A 14 -6.52 17.28 17.86
C LYS A 14 -8.02 17.13 18.13
N PRO A 15 -8.79 18.25 18.18
CA PRO A 15 -10.23 18.19 18.35
C PRO A 15 -10.97 17.37 17.27
N ASP A 16 -10.46 17.39 16.03
CA ASP A 16 -10.96 16.58 14.92
C ASP A 16 -9.79 15.84 14.24
N GLU A 17 -9.37 14.71 14.82
CA GLU A 17 -8.33 13.85 14.25
C GLU A 17 -8.67 13.37 12.83
N LEU A 18 -9.96 13.20 12.52
CA LEU A 18 -10.41 12.76 11.20
C LEU A 18 -10.20 13.82 10.12
N SER A 19 -10.05 15.10 10.48
CA SER A 19 -9.73 16.17 9.53
C SER A 19 -8.40 15.94 8.78
N GLY A 20 -7.50 15.13 9.34
CA GLY A 20 -6.25 14.75 8.70
C GLY A 20 -6.39 13.72 7.56
N LEU A 21 -7.50 12.98 7.51
CA LEU A 21 -7.76 12.05 6.41
C LEU A 21 -7.90 12.82 5.12
N GLN A 22 -7.29 12.29 4.06
CA GLN A 22 -7.47 12.79 2.70
C GLN A 22 -7.79 11.65 1.74
N ALA A 23 -8.57 11.94 0.70
CA ALA A 23 -8.82 11.00 -0.39
C ALA A 23 -8.74 11.74 -1.74
N GLU A 24 -7.96 11.22 -2.67
CA GLU A 24 -7.85 11.71 -4.07
C GLU A 24 -8.11 10.61 -5.10
N SER A 25 -8.51 9.44 -4.64
CA SER A 25 -8.88 8.30 -5.47
C SER A 25 -10.02 7.52 -4.83
N LYS A 26 -10.72 6.76 -5.66
CA LYS A 26 -11.77 5.83 -5.25
C LYS A 26 -11.52 4.47 -5.90
N CYS A 27 -12.12 3.42 -5.33
CA CYS A 27 -11.98 2.07 -5.86
C CYS A 27 -13.29 1.31 -5.79
N ILE A 28 -13.64 0.63 -6.88
CA ILE A 28 -14.56 -0.50 -6.81
C ILE A 28 -13.75 -1.73 -6.44
N PHE A 29 -13.98 -2.23 -5.23
CA PHE A 29 -13.52 -3.55 -4.81
C PHE A 29 -14.53 -4.57 -5.29
N GLY A 30 -14.07 -5.68 -5.85
CA GLY A 30 -14.95 -6.72 -6.30
C GLY A 30 -14.42 -8.13 -6.14
N ILE A 31 -15.37 -9.04 -5.97
CA ILE A 31 -15.18 -10.48 -6.01
C ILE A 31 -16.11 -11.00 -7.09
N SER A 32 -15.57 -11.69 -8.09
CA SER A 32 -16.35 -12.31 -9.16
C SER A 32 -16.03 -13.79 -9.27
N LYS A 33 -16.94 -14.56 -9.89
CA LYS A 33 -16.55 -15.85 -10.47
C LYS A 33 -15.55 -15.60 -11.58
N LYS A 34 -14.55 -16.47 -11.73
CA LYS A 34 -13.55 -16.33 -12.78
C LYS A 34 -14.20 -16.62 -14.14
N PRO A 35 -14.10 -15.70 -15.13
CA PRO A 35 -14.50 -15.99 -16.50
C PRO A 35 -13.74 -17.22 -17.05
N SER A 36 -14.38 -17.93 -17.97
CA SER A 36 -13.85 -19.19 -18.51
C SER A 36 -12.60 -18.97 -19.38
N GLU A 37 -12.51 -17.77 -19.94
CA GLU A 37 -11.47 -17.28 -20.85
C GLU A 37 -10.16 -17.00 -20.12
N LEU A 38 -10.20 -16.75 -18.81
CA LEU A 38 -8.99 -16.56 -18.01
C LEU A 38 -8.36 -17.89 -17.63
N SER A 39 -7.03 -17.94 -17.68
CA SER A 39 -6.23 -19.09 -17.26
C SER A 39 -6.65 -19.63 -15.90
N SER A 40 -6.66 -20.96 -15.76
CA SER A 40 -6.86 -21.64 -14.47
C SER A 40 -5.62 -21.57 -13.57
N LYS A 41 -4.46 -21.16 -14.10
CA LYS A 41 -3.24 -20.96 -13.32
C LYS A 41 -3.35 -19.66 -12.50
N PRO A 42 -2.71 -19.60 -11.32
CA PRO A 42 -2.63 -18.36 -10.55
C PRO A 42 -2.10 -17.21 -11.41
N LEU A 43 -2.86 -16.11 -11.44
CA LEU A 43 -2.54 -14.93 -12.23
C LEU A 43 -2.68 -13.66 -11.40
N GLN A 44 -1.82 -12.69 -11.71
CA GLN A 44 -1.96 -11.30 -11.34
C GLN A 44 -1.95 -10.47 -12.61
N ILE A 45 -3.03 -9.76 -12.90
CA ILE A 45 -3.14 -8.81 -14.00
C ILE A 45 -3.13 -7.41 -13.41
N ASN A 46 -2.23 -6.57 -13.91
CA ASN A 46 -2.29 -5.13 -13.71
C ASN A 46 -2.52 -4.51 -15.09
N ALA A 47 -3.71 -3.94 -15.30
CA ALA A 47 -4.07 -3.29 -16.57
C ALA A 47 -4.20 -1.79 -16.33
N PHE A 48 -3.52 -0.99 -17.16
CA PHE A 48 -3.45 0.46 -17.00
C PHE A 48 -4.16 1.12 -18.16
N PHE A 49 -5.00 2.09 -17.85
CA PHE A 49 -5.80 2.83 -18.81
C PHE A 49 -5.65 4.33 -18.53
N LYS A 50 -6.26 5.13 -19.39
CA LYS A 50 -6.41 6.56 -19.13
C LYS A 50 -7.32 6.74 -17.91
N ASP A 51 -6.85 7.49 -16.91
CA ASP A 51 -7.60 7.88 -15.70
C ASP A 51 -7.98 6.73 -14.73
N CYS A 52 -7.58 5.49 -15.01
CA CYS A 52 -7.84 4.35 -14.13
C CYS A 52 -6.82 3.22 -14.26
N ASN A 53 -6.78 2.34 -13.25
CA ASN A 53 -6.04 1.09 -13.34
C ASN A 53 -6.79 -0.06 -12.67
N TYR A 54 -6.55 -1.26 -13.17
CA TYR A 54 -7.06 -2.50 -12.62
C TYR A 54 -5.95 -3.28 -11.94
N MET A 55 -6.30 -3.91 -10.83
CA MET A 55 -5.54 -5.01 -10.26
C MET A 55 -6.48 -6.20 -10.13
N ILE A 56 -6.13 -7.35 -10.73
CA ILE A 56 -6.96 -8.56 -10.74
C ILE A 56 -6.09 -9.73 -10.31
N LEU A 57 -6.59 -10.52 -9.35
CA LEU A 57 -5.87 -11.62 -8.71
C LEU A 57 -6.76 -12.87 -8.69
N SER A 58 -6.17 -14.04 -8.99
CA SER A 58 -6.83 -15.31 -8.71
C SER A 58 -7.13 -15.45 -7.22
N ALA A 59 -8.33 -15.92 -6.90
CA ALA A 59 -8.77 -16.20 -5.54
C ALA A 59 -9.28 -17.65 -5.40
N PRO A 60 -9.23 -18.24 -4.18
CA PRO A 60 -9.69 -19.61 -3.95
C PRO A 60 -11.15 -19.82 -4.37
N GLY A 61 -11.48 -21.03 -4.85
CA GLY A 61 -12.85 -21.39 -5.25
C GLY A 61 -13.26 -20.81 -6.59
N ASP A 62 -12.33 -20.75 -7.55
CA ASP A 62 -12.55 -20.25 -8.92
C ASP A 62 -13.09 -18.81 -8.98
N ARG A 63 -12.51 -17.96 -8.13
CA ARG A 63 -12.89 -16.55 -7.99
C ARG A 63 -11.78 -15.62 -8.46
N LEU A 64 -12.15 -14.37 -8.68
CA LEU A 64 -11.25 -13.24 -8.85
C LEU A 64 -11.46 -12.24 -7.73
N TYR A 65 -10.38 -11.73 -7.17
CA TYR A 65 -10.39 -10.45 -6.47
C TYR A 65 -9.92 -9.38 -7.44
N TRP A 66 -10.69 -8.31 -7.57
CA TRP A 66 -10.37 -7.24 -8.49
C TRP A 66 -10.63 -5.87 -7.87
N PHE A 67 -9.87 -4.90 -8.37
CA PHE A 67 -9.86 -3.52 -7.91
C PHE A 67 -9.84 -2.63 -9.16
N LEU A 68 -10.84 -1.77 -9.31
CA LEU A 68 -10.85 -0.69 -10.29
C LEU A 68 -10.55 0.62 -9.55
N PHE A 69 -9.33 1.13 -9.69
CA PHE A 69 -8.91 2.39 -9.11
C PHE A 69 -9.16 3.53 -10.11
N THR A 70 -9.82 4.60 -9.66
CA THR A 70 -10.04 5.80 -10.47
C THR A 70 -9.74 7.06 -9.66
N GLU A 71 -9.46 8.16 -10.35
CA GLU A 71 -9.26 9.45 -9.70
C GLU A 71 -10.58 10.00 -9.11
N MET A 72 -10.46 10.87 -8.11
CA MET A 72 -11.53 11.75 -7.66
C MET A 72 -10.95 13.09 -7.17
N ASN A 73 -11.79 14.11 -7.10
CA ASN A 73 -11.38 15.38 -6.50
C ASN A 73 -10.87 15.17 -5.08
N LYS A 74 -9.76 15.85 -4.75
CA LYS A 74 -9.14 15.73 -3.44
C LYS A 74 -10.07 16.27 -2.35
N THR A 75 -10.38 15.43 -1.38
CA THR A 75 -11.28 15.73 -0.25
C THR A 75 -10.61 15.40 1.08
N TYR A 76 -11.10 16.01 2.16
CA TYR A 76 -10.53 15.87 3.50
C TYR A 76 -11.60 15.58 4.57
N GLY A 77 -11.25 14.77 5.57
CA GLY A 77 -12.09 14.43 6.71
C GLY A 77 -13.55 14.16 6.35
N LYS A 78 -14.47 14.96 6.90
CA LYS A 78 -15.92 14.78 6.71
C LYS A 78 -16.41 15.00 5.28
N SER A 79 -15.62 15.65 4.42
CA SER A 79 -15.95 15.86 2.99
C SER A 79 -15.62 14.66 2.11
N ILE A 80 -14.96 13.63 2.66
CA ILE A 80 -14.68 12.39 1.92
C ILE A 80 -16.01 11.69 1.61
N ALA A 81 -16.25 11.50 0.32
CA ALA A 81 -17.52 11.00 -0.18
C ALA A 81 -17.80 9.55 0.26
N ARG A 82 -19.09 9.26 0.43
CA ARG A 82 -19.62 7.90 0.51
C ARG A 82 -20.45 7.65 -0.73
N PHE A 83 -20.37 6.44 -1.26
CA PHE A 83 -21.00 6.08 -2.51
C PHE A 83 -22.15 5.11 -2.28
N THR A 84 -23.21 5.30 -3.04
CA THR A 84 -24.34 4.38 -3.13
C THR A 84 -24.03 3.25 -4.10
N LYS A 85 -24.92 2.26 -4.15
CA LYS A 85 -24.84 1.20 -5.17
C LYS A 85 -25.09 1.70 -6.59
N GLU A 86 -25.83 2.79 -6.73
CA GLU A 86 -26.05 3.40 -8.03
C GLU A 86 -24.79 4.11 -8.54
N ASP A 87 -24.07 4.82 -7.66
CA ASP A 87 -22.78 5.44 -8.01
C ASP A 87 -21.76 4.39 -8.47
N GLU A 88 -21.74 3.22 -7.82
CA GLU A 88 -20.91 2.08 -8.20
C GLU A 88 -21.28 1.54 -9.59
N ARG A 89 -22.57 1.34 -9.85
CA ARG A 89 -23.07 0.84 -11.14
C ARG A 89 -22.71 1.80 -12.27
N LEU A 90 -23.00 3.10 -12.09
CA LEU A 90 -22.70 4.14 -13.08
C LEU A 90 -21.20 4.24 -13.38
N LEU A 91 -20.35 4.13 -12.35
CA LEU A 91 -18.90 4.09 -12.56
C LEU A 91 -18.48 2.83 -13.32
N ALA A 92 -19.00 1.66 -12.93
CA ALA A 92 -18.65 0.41 -13.60
C ALA A 92 -19.02 0.42 -15.09
N GLU A 93 -20.20 0.93 -15.43
CA GLU A 93 -20.70 1.02 -16.82
C GLU A 93 -19.82 1.86 -17.74
N GLN A 94 -19.19 2.91 -17.21
CA GLN A 94 -18.21 3.73 -17.97
C GLN A 94 -17.00 2.92 -18.44
N HIS A 95 -16.73 1.80 -17.76
CA HIS A 95 -15.54 0.99 -17.91
C HIS A 95 -15.80 -0.39 -18.53
N PHE A 96 -17.04 -0.70 -18.91
CA PHE A 96 -17.40 -2.04 -19.43
C PHE A 96 -16.61 -2.47 -20.66
N ALA A 97 -16.27 -1.53 -21.54
CA ALA A 97 -15.50 -1.82 -22.75
C ALA A 97 -13.99 -2.01 -22.51
N ASP A 98 -13.50 -1.81 -21.29
CA ASP A 98 -12.07 -1.90 -20.97
C ASP A 98 -11.58 -3.35 -21.12
N ARG A 99 -10.71 -3.60 -22.10
CA ARG A 99 -10.09 -4.90 -22.34
C ARG A 99 -8.93 -5.12 -21.38
N VAL A 100 -9.20 -5.78 -20.25
CA VAL A 100 -8.19 -6.09 -19.23
C VAL A 100 -7.22 -7.20 -19.67
N THR A 101 -7.63 -8.01 -20.65
CA THR A 101 -6.77 -8.93 -21.40
C THR A 101 -7.12 -8.88 -22.89
N GLU A 102 -6.39 -9.62 -23.73
CA GLU A 102 -6.74 -9.78 -25.14
C GLU A 102 -8.14 -10.39 -25.36
N SER A 103 -8.68 -11.14 -24.40
CA SER A 103 -9.94 -11.90 -24.57
C SER A 103 -11.02 -11.57 -23.53
N THR A 104 -10.74 -10.71 -22.56
CA THR A 104 -11.64 -10.46 -21.42
C THR A 104 -11.77 -8.97 -21.18
N THR A 105 -13.01 -8.51 -21.08
CA THR A 105 -13.38 -7.14 -20.72
C THR A 105 -13.66 -7.02 -19.23
N PHE A 106 -13.71 -5.78 -18.73
CA PHE A 106 -14.19 -5.54 -17.37
C PHE A 106 -15.66 -5.91 -17.20
N GLN A 107 -16.50 -5.75 -18.23
CA GLN A 107 -17.90 -6.18 -18.21
C GLN A 107 -18.02 -7.67 -17.88
N ASP A 108 -17.24 -8.52 -18.54
CA ASP A 108 -17.25 -9.98 -18.32
C ASP A 108 -16.98 -10.33 -16.85
N ILE A 109 -16.09 -9.56 -16.20
CA ILE A 109 -15.76 -9.72 -14.79
C ILE A 109 -16.89 -9.16 -13.90
N TYR A 110 -17.40 -7.98 -14.21
CA TYR A 110 -18.39 -7.27 -13.38
C TYR A 110 -19.78 -7.94 -13.40
N GLU A 111 -20.21 -8.50 -14.53
CA GLU A 111 -21.47 -9.23 -14.63
C GLU A 111 -21.45 -10.54 -13.81
N ASN A 112 -20.27 -11.14 -13.65
CA ASN A 112 -20.04 -12.33 -12.82
C ASN A 112 -19.75 -12.02 -11.35
N ARG A 113 -20.03 -10.79 -10.88
CA ARG A 113 -19.76 -10.37 -9.51
C ARG A 113 -20.59 -11.12 -8.48
N LEU A 114 -19.92 -11.54 -7.42
CA LEU A 114 -20.50 -12.07 -6.18
C LEU A 114 -20.66 -10.95 -5.14
N HIS A 115 -19.69 -10.04 -5.09
CA HIS A 115 -19.69 -8.90 -4.19
C HIS A 115 -18.94 -7.73 -4.81
N THR A 116 -19.43 -6.53 -4.60
CA THR A 116 -18.75 -5.29 -5.00
C THR A 116 -18.97 -4.21 -3.94
N THR A 117 -18.07 -3.24 -3.86
CA THR A 117 -18.27 -2.00 -3.11
C THR A 117 -17.41 -0.86 -3.68
N LEU A 118 -18.03 0.29 -3.95
CA LEU A 118 -17.32 1.53 -4.26
C LEU A 118 -17.01 2.32 -2.98
N VAL A 119 -15.74 2.67 -2.77
CA VAL A 119 -15.30 3.46 -1.61
C VAL A 119 -14.25 4.50 -2.01
N SER A 120 -14.24 5.64 -1.30
CA SER A 120 -13.11 6.58 -1.32
C SER A 120 -11.90 5.97 -0.63
N LEU A 121 -10.72 6.16 -1.20
CA LEU A 121 -9.47 5.64 -0.67
C LEU A 121 -8.82 6.72 0.21
N ALA A 122 -9.30 6.79 1.45
CA ALA A 122 -8.71 7.67 2.43
C ALA A 122 -7.34 7.13 2.89
N ASP A 123 -6.35 8.02 3.00
CA ASP A 123 -5.04 7.71 3.59
C ASP A 123 -4.63 8.76 4.63
N HIS A 124 -3.92 8.31 5.67
CA HIS A 124 -3.39 9.16 6.74
C HIS A 124 -2.49 8.35 7.69
N VAL A 125 -1.54 9.02 8.36
CA VAL A 125 -0.89 8.49 9.56
C VAL A 125 -1.28 9.38 10.73
N PHE A 126 -2.00 8.82 11.70
CA PHE A 126 -2.40 9.59 12.88
C PHE A 126 -1.16 9.94 13.71
N PRO A 127 -1.02 11.18 14.22
CA PRO A 127 0.18 11.60 14.94
C PRO A 127 0.45 10.84 16.24
N ARG A 128 -0.60 10.31 16.88
CA ARG A 128 -0.54 9.58 18.15
C ARG A 128 -1.42 8.34 18.10
N TRP A 129 -0.86 7.20 18.50
CA TRP A 129 -1.51 5.90 18.43
C TRP A 129 -1.94 5.37 19.79
N HIS A 130 -1.57 6.03 20.88
CA HIS A 130 -1.82 5.53 22.22
C HIS A 130 -2.25 6.61 23.21
N PHE A 131 -2.97 6.19 24.23
CA PHE A 131 -3.39 7.00 25.37
C PHE A 131 -3.69 6.08 26.54
N GLN A 132 -3.02 6.30 27.68
CA GLN A 132 -3.14 5.42 28.84
C GLN A 132 -2.93 3.96 28.40
N ARG A 133 -3.83 3.06 28.81
CA ARG A 133 -3.76 1.63 28.51
C ARG A 133 -4.42 1.25 27.17
N ILE A 134 -4.55 2.19 26.23
CA ILE A 134 -5.14 1.96 24.91
C ILE A 134 -4.10 2.27 23.83
N ILE A 135 -3.90 1.34 22.90
CA ILE A 135 -3.12 1.53 21.67
C ILE A 135 -3.95 1.17 20.43
N THR A 136 -3.79 1.92 19.35
CA THR A 136 -4.33 1.63 18.03
C THR A 136 -3.24 1.07 17.12
N ILE A 137 -3.60 0.12 16.26
CA ILE A 137 -2.69 -0.51 15.29
C ILE A 137 -3.41 -0.68 13.94
N GLY A 138 -2.66 -0.83 12.85
CA GLY A 138 -3.23 -1.00 11.52
C GLY A 138 -3.96 0.25 11.03
N ASP A 139 -5.06 0.08 10.31
CA ASP A 139 -5.85 1.19 9.73
C ASP A 139 -6.34 2.23 10.76
N ALA A 140 -6.45 1.85 12.04
CA ALA A 140 -6.81 2.77 13.12
C ALA A 140 -5.67 3.72 13.56
N ALA A 141 -4.42 3.41 13.17
CA ALA A 141 -3.22 4.21 13.44
C ALA A 141 -2.64 4.81 12.15
N HIS A 142 -2.68 4.05 11.06
CA HIS A 142 -2.14 4.42 9.77
C HIS A 142 -2.95 3.78 8.64
N LYS A 143 -3.74 4.60 7.95
CA LYS A 143 -4.54 4.19 6.80
C LYS A 143 -3.72 4.37 5.52
N VAL A 144 -3.51 3.29 4.78
CA VAL A 144 -2.68 3.28 3.56
C VAL A 144 -3.54 3.03 2.32
N HIS A 145 -3.07 3.50 1.17
CA HIS A 145 -3.70 3.16 -0.09
C HIS A 145 -3.58 1.65 -0.39
N PRO A 146 -4.67 0.96 -0.79
CA PRO A 146 -4.68 -0.50 -1.02
C PRO A 146 -3.65 -0.99 -2.04
N ILE A 147 -3.30 -0.17 -3.03
CA ILE A 147 -2.28 -0.49 -4.06
C ILE A 147 -0.91 -0.88 -3.46
N SER A 148 -0.61 -0.41 -2.23
CA SER A 148 0.63 -0.74 -1.53
C SER A 148 0.62 -2.15 -0.91
N ALA A 149 -0.58 -2.74 -0.75
CA ALA A 149 -0.83 -3.94 0.05
C ALA A 149 -0.30 -3.85 1.50
N GLN A 150 -0.06 -2.64 2.05
CA GLN A 150 0.56 -2.46 3.36
C GLN A 150 -0.42 -2.36 4.54
N GLY A 151 -1.75 -2.36 4.32
CA GLY A 151 -2.71 -2.20 5.41
C GLY A 151 -2.63 -3.36 6.41
N GLY A 152 -2.88 -4.57 5.93
CA GLY A 152 -2.77 -5.80 6.74
C GLY A 152 -1.35 -6.09 7.20
N ASN A 153 -0.36 -5.98 6.29
CA ASN A 153 1.04 -6.19 6.63
C ASN A 153 1.51 -5.21 7.72
N GLY A 154 1.21 -3.92 7.58
CA GLY A 154 1.55 -2.91 8.58
C GLY A 154 0.88 -3.17 9.94
N ALA A 155 -0.35 -3.67 9.96
CA ALA A 155 -1.01 -4.09 11.20
C ALA A 155 -0.29 -5.26 11.87
N MET A 156 0.08 -6.29 11.11
CA MET A 156 0.83 -7.45 11.62
C MET A 156 2.21 -7.05 12.13
N GLU A 157 2.92 -6.18 11.40
CA GLU A 157 4.23 -5.67 11.81
C GLU A 157 4.15 -4.86 13.12
N THR A 158 3.13 -3.99 13.26
CA THR A 158 2.91 -3.23 14.49
C THR A 158 2.54 -4.15 15.65
N ALA A 159 1.78 -5.23 15.40
CA ALA A 159 1.49 -6.25 16.42
C ALA A 159 2.75 -7.01 16.85
N ALA A 160 3.64 -7.38 15.92
CA ALA A 160 4.91 -8.03 16.24
C ALA A 160 5.79 -7.15 17.14
N VAL A 161 5.93 -5.86 16.79
CA VAL A 161 6.69 -4.90 17.62
C VAL A 161 6.03 -4.74 19.00
N LEU A 162 4.71 -4.64 19.08
CA LEU A 162 3.99 -4.57 20.35
C LEU A 162 4.29 -5.78 21.25
N VAL A 163 4.24 -7.00 20.71
CA VAL A 163 4.54 -8.22 21.47
C VAL A 163 5.99 -8.20 21.97
N ASN A 164 6.94 -7.87 21.10
CA ASN A 164 8.36 -7.83 21.46
C ASN A 164 8.64 -6.80 22.56
N THR A 165 8.11 -5.58 22.42
CA THR A 165 8.33 -4.50 23.39
C THR A 165 7.67 -4.80 24.73
N LEU A 166 6.45 -5.36 24.73
CA LEU A 166 5.76 -5.78 25.96
C LEU A 166 6.54 -6.88 26.68
N ARG A 167 6.95 -7.93 25.97
CA ARG A 167 7.70 -9.05 26.55
C ARG A 167 9.00 -8.56 27.17
N HIS A 168 9.76 -7.76 26.43
CA HIS A 168 11.00 -7.18 26.94
C HIS A 168 10.78 -6.36 28.21
N ARG A 169 9.71 -5.56 28.29
CA ARG A 169 9.39 -4.82 29.52
C ARG A 169 9.06 -5.77 30.67
N MET A 170 8.29 -6.83 30.41
CA MET A 170 7.87 -7.80 31.42
C MET A 170 9.04 -8.63 31.97
N GLU A 171 10.00 -9.03 31.14
CA GLU A 171 11.19 -9.78 31.57
C GLU A 171 12.10 -8.96 32.51
N ASN A 172 12.07 -7.65 32.38
CA ASN A 172 12.83 -6.72 33.22
C ASN A 172 12.07 -6.29 34.50
N LEU A 173 10.83 -6.74 34.68
CA LEU A 173 10.09 -6.51 35.92
C LEU A 173 10.47 -7.54 36.98
N SER A 174 10.47 -7.10 38.25
CA SER A 174 10.52 -8.02 39.39
C SER A 174 9.30 -8.93 39.35
N THR A 175 9.45 -10.20 39.75
CA THR A 175 8.40 -11.26 39.63
C THR A 175 7.07 -10.89 40.30
N ASP A 176 7.10 -9.99 41.29
CA ASP A 176 5.92 -9.55 42.05
C ASP A 176 5.30 -8.23 41.55
N LYS A 177 5.82 -7.62 40.48
CA LYS A 177 5.35 -6.32 39.96
C LYS A 177 4.54 -6.46 38.67
N ASN A 178 3.34 -5.89 38.69
CA ASN A 178 2.53 -5.68 37.50
C ASN A 178 2.98 -4.42 36.73
N LEU A 179 2.66 -4.36 35.43
CA LEU A 179 2.88 -3.17 34.60
C LEU A 179 2.00 -2.01 35.06
N GLY A 180 2.64 -0.98 35.61
CA GLY A 180 2.01 0.30 35.95
C GLY A 180 1.58 1.06 34.69
N ASP A 181 0.89 2.18 34.89
CA ASP A 181 0.42 2.99 33.75
C ASP A 181 1.59 3.63 32.98
N ASP A 182 2.60 4.14 33.68
CA ASP A 182 3.82 4.68 33.06
C ASP A 182 4.58 3.63 32.24
N ASP A 183 4.60 2.37 32.71
CA ASP A 183 5.23 1.26 31.99
C ASP A 183 4.51 1.00 30.66
N ILE A 184 3.19 0.96 30.69
CA ILE A 184 2.36 0.72 29.50
C ILE A 184 2.47 1.89 28.52
N GLU A 185 2.41 3.13 29.01
CA GLU A 185 2.57 4.30 28.15
C GLU A 185 3.95 4.36 27.49
N SER A 186 5.02 4.01 28.24
CA SER A 186 6.37 3.89 27.69
C SER A 186 6.44 2.82 26.59
N VAL A 187 5.90 1.63 26.85
CA VAL A 187 5.86 0.55 25.86
C VAL A 187 5.14 0.98 24.59
N PHE A 188 3.99 1.65 24.72
CA PHE A 188 3.23 2.10 23.55
C PHE A 188 3.93 3.23 22.78
N ALA A 189 4.62 4.14 23.49
CA ALA A 189 5.44 5.16 22.88
C ALA A 189 6.59 4.53 22.06
N ASP A 190 7.24 3.51 22.60
CA ASP A 190 8.31 2.78 21.91
C ASP A 190 7.77 2.05 20.66
N VAL A 191 6.60 1.41 20.76
CA VAL A 191 5.95 0.76 19.62
C VAL A 191 5.67 1.77 18.51
N GLN A 192 5.10 2.93 18.85
CA GLN A 192 4.87 3.98 17.86
C GLN A 192 6.20 4.47 17.27
N ALA A 193 7.21 4.78 18.08
CA ALA A 193 8.51 5.28 17.60
C ALA A 193 9.17 4.32 16.60
N ASN A 194 9.13 3.02 16.87
CA ASN A 194 9.69 1.99 16.00
C ASN A 194 8.93 1.83 14.66
N ARG A 195 7.65 2.18 14.63
CA ARG A 195 6.75 1.90 13.49
C ARG A 195 6.39 3.14 12.66
N PHE A 196 6.45 4.33 13.25
CA PHE A 196 5.88 5.55 12.69
C PHE A 196 6.49 5.90 11.33
N SER A 197 7.83 5.90 11.21
CA SER A 197 8.51 6.21 9.95
C SER A 197 8.08 5.27 8.82
N ARG A 198 8.02 3.97 9.10
CA ARG A 198 7.62 2.97 8.09
C ARG A 198 6.15 3.12 7.70
N ALA A 199 5.26 3.47 8.64
CA ALA A 199 3.87 3.77 8.33
C ALA A 199 3.74 5.00 7.40
N VAL A 200 4.52 6.06 7.67
CA VAL A 200 4.60 7.26 6.80
C VAL A 200 5.11 6.91 5.41
N ASP A 201 6.17 6.10 5.33
CA ASP A 201 6.72 5.64 4.05
C ASP A 201 5.69 4.83 3.25
N ALA A 202 4.95 3.93 3.90
CA ALA A 202 3.90 3.15 3.26
C ALA A 202 2.76 4.02 2.71
N VAL A 203 2.30 5.03 3.47
CA VAL A 203 1.31 6.00 2.99
C VAL A 203 1.83 6.78 1.78
N ASN A 204 3.04 7.33 1.88
CA ASN A 204 3.64 8.11 0.81
C ASN A 204 3.89 7.28 -0.45
N GLN A 205 4.31 6.03 -0.28
CA GLN A 205 4.48 5.09 -1.37
C GLN A 205 3.15 4.79 -2.06
N GLY A 206 2.08 4.55 -1.29
CA GLY A 206 0.72 4.38 -1.82
C GLY A 206 0.31 5.56 -2.69
N ARG A 207 0.42 6.78 -2.18
CA ARG A 207 0.12 8.03 -2.92
C ARG A 207 0.89 8.14 -4.23
N ARG A 208 2.22 7.92 -4.20
CA ARG A 208 3.06 7.99 -5.40
C ARG A 208 2.70 6.94 -6.44
N THR A 209 2.44 5.71 -5.98
CA THR A 209 2.10 4.59 -6.87
C THR A 209 0.76 4.83 -7.55
N THR A 210 -0.26 5.24 -6.79
CA THR A 210 -1.57 5.61 -7.32
C THR A 210 -1.44 6.77 -8.31
N ALA A 211 -0.75 7.84 -7.94
CA ALA A 211 -0.56 8.98 -8.84
C ALA A 211 0.10 8.58 -10.16
N ALA A 212 1.09 7.68 -10.13
CA ALA A 212 1.74 7.18 -11.35
C ALA A 212 0.85 6.21 -12.15
N SER A 213 -0.07 5.49 -11.51
CA SER A 213 -0.91 4.47 -12.15
C SER A 213 -2.22 4.98 -12.71
N ILE A 214 -2.83 6.00 -12.10
CA ILE A 214 -4.15 6.51 -12.52
C ILE A 214 -4.12 7.91 -13.10
N LYS A 215 -3.17 8.79 -12.75
CA LYS A 215 -3.23 10.17 -13.25
C LYS A 215 -2.76 10.24 -14.68
N ASP A 216 -3.52 10.92 -15.52
CA ASP A 216 -3.18 11.11 -16.93
C ASP A 216 -2.21 12.29 -17.15
N THR A 217 -0.95 12.10 -16.75
CA THR A 217 0.14 13.05 -17.00
C THR A 217 1.05 12.56 -18.12
N PHE A 218 1.80 13.47 -18.74
CA PHE A 218 2.79 13.08 -19.75
C PHE A 218 3.84 12.09 -19.21
N LEU A 219 4.30 12.29 -17.98
CA LEU A 219 5.31 11.43 -17.35
C LEU A 219 4.75 10.05 -16.97
N SER A 220 3.50 9.97 -16.50
CA SER A 220 2.86 8.69 -16.20
C SER A 220 2.65 7.86 -17.46
N ARG A 221 2.24 8.46 -18.60
CA ARG A 221 2.16 7.75 -19.89
C ARG A 221 3.50 7.19 -20.32
N LEU A 222 4.56 8.00 -20.30
CA LEU A 222 5.91 7.53 -20.63
C LEU A 222 6.35 6.36 -19.73
N PHE A 223 6.05 6.45 -18.43
CA PHE A 223 6.35 5.40 -17.47
C PHE A 223 5.53 4.12 -17.73
N VAL A 224 4.21 4.21 -17.88
CA VAL A 224 3.30 3.07 -18.04
C VAL A 224 3.49 2.38 -19.39
N ASP A 225 3.66 3.13 -20.48
CA ASP A 225 3.68 2.58 -21.84
C ASP A 225 5.06 2.03 -22.23
N TYR A 226 6.15 2.65 -21.75
CA TYR A 226 7.51 2.31 -22.21
C TYR A 226 8.39 1.69 -21.13
N PHE A 227 8.27 2.13 -19.87
CA PHE A 227 9.15 1.67 -18.80
C PHE A 227 8.58 0.47 -18.03
N PHE A 228 7.32 0.55 -17.62
CA PHE A 228 6.66 -0.46 -16.81
C PHE A 228 6.57 -1.85 -17.46
N PRO A 229 6.33 -2.01 -18.78
CA PRO A 229 6.26 -3.34 -19.39
C PRO A 229 7.59 -4.08 -19.32
N ARG A 230 8.72 -3.35 -19.35
CA ARG A 230 10.07 -3.92 -19.32
C ARG A 230 10.62 -4.12 -17.90
N PHE A 231 10.30 -3.21 -16.98
CA PHE A 231 10.92 -3.17 -15.64
C PHE A 231 9.93 -3.38 -14.48
N GLY A 232 8.63 -3.28 -14.73
CA GLY A 232 7.57 -3.29 -13.71
C GLY A 232 7.60 -4.50 -12.80
N GLN A 233 7.71 -5.71 -13.37
CA GLN A 233 7.79 -6.95 -12.60
C GLN A 233 9.00 -6.96 -11.65
N SER A 234 10.17 -6.53 -12.13
CA SER A 234 11.36 -6.45 -11.27
C SER A 234 11.21 -5.37 -10.20
N MET A 235 10.56 -4.24 -10.48
CA MET A 235 10.33 -3.19 -9.49
C MET A 235 9.38 -3.66 -8.39
N ILE A 236 8.24 -4.26 -8.77
CA ILE A 236 7.27 -4.82 -7.83
C ILE A 236 7.96 -5.88 -6.96
N MET A 237 8.72 -6.80 -7.57
CA MET A 237 9.40 -7.85 -6.82
C MET A 237 10.45 -7.30 -5.86
N ARG A 238 11.27 -6.34 -6.29
CA ARG A 238 12.26 -5.67 -5.40
C ARG A 238 11.59 -5.00 -4.21
N LEU A 239 10.46 -4.34 -4.45
CA LEU A 239 9.68 -3.71 -3.40
C LEU A 239 9.13 -4.73 -2.41
N ILE A 240 8.53 -5.83 -2.89
CA ILE A 240 8.02 -6.91 -2.04
C ILE A 240 9.15 -7.51 -1.19
N ILE A 241 10.30 -7.80 -1.80
CA ILE A 241 11.47 -8.33 -1.08
C ILE A 241 11.92 -7.35 -0.01
N LYS A 242 12.16 -6.08 -0.37
CA LYS A 242 12.60 -5.06 0.59
C LYS A 242 11.64 -4.94 1.77
N ASN A 243 10.33 -4.91 1.52
CA ASN A 243 9.33 -4.83 2.58
C ASN A 243 9.35 -6.08 3.47
N THR A 244 9.53 -7.27 2.88
CA THR A 244 9.57 -8.55 3.59
C THR A 244 10.84 -8.71 4.44
N GLU A 245 12.00 -8.29 3.93
CA GLU A 245 13.29 -8.38 4.63
C GLU A 245 13.39 -7.41 5.81
N THR A 246 12.78 -6.22 5.67
CA THR A 246 12.81 -5.18 6.70
C THR A 246 11.62 -5.24 7.66
N GLY A 247 10.74 -6.23 7.49
CA GLY A 247 9.58 -6.44 8.35
C GLY A 247 10.00 -7.00 9.72
N PRO A 248 9.47 -6.48 10.84
CA PRO A 248 9.73 -7.06 12.16
C PRO A 248 9.16 -8.47 12.29
N VAL A 249 9.90 -9.32 12.99
CA VAL A 249 9.48 -10.66 13.41
C VAL A 249 9.26 -10.67 14.92
N ILE A 250 8.57 -11.69 15.43
CA ILE A 250 8.46 -11.91 16.88
C ILE A 250 9.73 -12.64 17.32
N ASN A 251 10.51 -12.05 18.25
CA ASN A 251 11.89 -12.48 18.54
C ASN A 251 12.01 -13.96 18.95
N ASP A 252 11.06 -14.48 19.72
CA ASP A 252 11.11 -15.85 20.26
C ASP A 252 10.24 -16.84 19.48
N LEU A 253 9.78 -16.46 18.28
CA LEU A 253 9.07 -17.37 17.39
C LEU A 253 9.99 -17.75 16.22
N PRO A 254 10.14 -19.05 15.93
CA PRO A 254 10.95 -19.48 14.80
C PRO A 254 10.34 -18.95 13.51
N VAL A 255 11.17 -18.33 12.67
CA VAL A 255 10.77 -17.96 11.32
C VAL A 255 10.70 -19.23 10.46
N PRO A 256 9.75 -19.31 9.49
CA PRO A 256 9.67 -20.47 8.62
C PRO A 256 10.97 -20.66 7.82
N LYS A 257 11.52 -21.87 7.74
CA LYS A 257 12.75 -22.17 6.98
C LYS A 257 12.73 -21.63 5.54
N ARG A 258 11.56 -21.66 4.88
CA ARG A 258 11.35 -21.07 3.55
C ARG A 258 11.72 -19.58 3.46
N TYR A 259 11.51 -18.83 4.54
CA TYR A 259 11.85 -17.41 4.65
C TYR A 259 13.36 -17.25 4.81
N GLU A 260 13.97 -17.99 5.74
CA GLU A 260 15.43 -17.98 5.96
C GLU A 260 16.19 -18.28 4.67
N ASP A 261 15.81 -19.37 3.98
CA ASP A 261 16.41 -19.78 2.73
C ASP A 261 16.22 -18.70 1.64
N ALA A 262 15.09 -18.00 1.62
CA ALA A 262 14.81 -16.95 0.65
C ALA A 262 15.66 -15.69 0.89
N VAL A 263 15.78 -15.24 2.14
CA VAL A 263 16.60 -14.10 2.53
C VAL A 263 18.08 -14.39 2.27
N ALA A 264 18.56 -15.58 2.65
CA ALA A 264 19.95 -15.99 2.42
C ALA A 264 20.30 -15.99 0.92
N ARG A 265 19.40 -16.55 0.07
CA ARG A 265 19.57 -16.51 -1.39
C ARG A 265 19.59 -15.08 -1.94
N HIS A 266 18.78 -14.18 -1.40
CA HIS A 266 18.76 -12.78 -1.85
C HIS A 266 20.04 -12.05 -1.47
N ALA A 267 20.50 -12.19 -0.23
CA ALA A 267 21.72 -11.57 0.28
C ALA A 267 22.95 -11.99 -0.54
N ALA A 268 23.11 -13.29 -0.81
CA ALA A 268 24.21 -13.81 -1.62
C ALA A 268 24.24 -13.24 -3.04
N LYS A 269 23.07 -13.01 -3.64
CA LYS A 269 22.97 -12.46 -5.01
C LYS A 269 23.26 -10.95 -5.07
N ASN A 270 22.97 -10.22 -4.00
CA ASN A 270 23.22 -8.77 -3.94
C ASN A 270 24.64 -8.41 -3.51
N SER A 271 25.35 -9.26 -2.76
CA SER A 271 26.75 -9.01 -2.42
C SER A 271 27.68 -9.03 -3.64
N GLU A 272 27.25 -9.64 -4.74
CA GLU A 272 28.04 -9.77 -5.98
C GLU A 272 27.72 -8.70 -7.05
N SER A 273 26.77 -7.78 -6.80
CA SER A 273 26.20 -6.95 -7.87
C SER A 273 26.77 -5.52 -7.92
N ASN A 274 27.75 -5.31 -8.81
CA ASN A 274 28.28 -4.00 -9.25
C ASN A 274 27.29 -3.21 -10.14
N TRP A 275 25.98 -3.31 -9.90
CA TRP A 275 24.93 -2.78 -10.78
C TRP A 275 24.89 -1.24 -10.88
N MET A 276 25.40 -0.53 -9.87
CA MET A 276 25.49 0.93 -9.89
C MET A 276 26.32 1.43 -11.09
N LEU A 277 27.39 0.73 -11.47
CA LEU A 277 28.24 1.10 -12.62
C LEU A 277 27.46 1.07 -13.95
N TRP A 278 26.51 0.15 -14.12
CA TRP A 278 25.75 0.01 -15.37
C TRP A 278 24.52 0.95 -15.44
N SER A 279 23.89 1.24 -14.30
CA SER A 279 22.72 2.14 -14.25
C SER A 279 23.09 3.61 -14.42
N PHE A 280 24.25 4.06 -13.93
CA PHE A 280 24.73 5.42 -14.20
C PHE A 280 25.15 5.60 -15.67
N GLY A 281 25.74 4.57 -16.30
CA GLY A 281 26.10 4.62 -17.72
C GLY A 281 24.88 4.76 -18.64
N SER A 282 23.80 4.04 -18.35
CA SER A 282 22.59 4.05 -19.18
C SER A 282 21.71 5.29 -18.97
N ALA A 283 21.58 5.79 -17.73
CA ALA A 283 20.92 7.06 -17.46
C ALA A 283 21.70 8.27 -18.01
N GLY A 284 23.04 8.22 -17.95
CA GLY A 284 23.92 9.25 -18.50
C GLY A 284 23.77 9.39 -20.02
N VAL A 285 23.68 8.28 -20.76
CA VAL A 285 23.45 8.31 -22.22
C VAL A 285 22.07 8.88 -22.55
N GLY A 286 21.04 8.54 -21.76
CA GLY A 286 19.69 9.09 -21.95
C GLY A 286 19.61 10.61 -21.73
N PHE A 287 20.24 11.11 -20.66
CA PHE A 287 20.34 12.55 -20.40
C PHE A 287 21.18 13.28 -21.44
N PHE A 288 22.27 12.67 -21.91
CA PHE A 288 23.13 13.26 -22.95
C PHE A 288 22.41 13.34 -24.31
N ALA A 289 21.65 12.31 -24.68
CA ALA A 289 20.82 12.31 -25.89
C ALA A 289 19.70 13.36 -25.81
N LEU A 290 19.04 13.50 -24.65
CA LEU A 290 18.01 14.52 -24.43
C LEU A 290 18.59 15.94 -24.48
N PHE A 291 19.77 16.14 -23.86
CA PHE A 291 20.49 17.41 -23.90
C PHE A 291 20.87 17.79 -25.33
N MET A 292 21.48 16.86 -26.09
CA MET A 292 21.83 17.09 -27.50
C MET A 292 20.60 17.42 -28.36
N TYR A 293 19.49 16.70 -28.17
CA TYR A 293 18.24 16.95 -28.87
C TYR A 293 17.67 18.36 -28.59
N LEU A 294 17.74 18.81 -27.33
CA LEU A 294 17.26 20.14 -26.93
C LEU A 294 18.18 21.27 -27.41
N THR A 295 19.50 21.06 -27.43
CA THR A 295 20.46 22.08 -27.88
C THR A 295 20.49 22.24 -29.40
N LEU A 296 20.31 21.15 -30.17
CA LEU A 296 20.30 21.19 -31.64
C LEU A 296 19.00 21.78 -32.21
N ARG A 297 17.92 21.81 -31.43
CA ARG A 297 16.62 22.38 -31.85
C ARG A 297 16.57 23.90 -31.81
N TRP A 298 17.59 24.55 -31.23
CA TRP A 298 17.72 26.01 -31.13
C TRP A 298 18.74 26.58 -32.12
N SER A 299 19.27 25.76 -33.03
CA SER A 299 20.30 26.14 -34.00
C SER A 299 19.78 26.33 -35.44
N TRP A 300 18.47 26.32 -35.65
CA TRP A 300 17.82 26.56 -36.94
C TRP A 300 16.59 27.46 -36.78
#